data_AF-A0A165NL25-F1
#
_entry.id   AF-A0A165NL25-F1
#
_cell.length_a   1.000
_cell.length_b   1.000
_cell.length_c   1.000
_cell.angle_alpha   90.00
_cell.angle_beta   90.00
_cell.angle_gamma   90.00
#
_symmetry.space_group_name_H-M   'P 1'
#
loop_
_entity.id
_entity.type
_entity.pdbx_description
1 polymer ?
#
loop_
_entity_poly.entity_id
_entity_poly.type
_entity_poly.pdbx_seq_one_letter_code
_entity_poly.pdbx_strand_id
1 'polypeptide(L)'
;MNRITREKAQRRAEILRVARGVDKGIGRPIEELIKSPCDEPVKGVEAQRLRNYATSEFLDPQCDLDAYGRSLVMGDLEHVKEDFQERVQKHKTCGQPEDQARAAAARDLYAMHWGPTKVPIYDLLLLATQLAPNLRFGHLAIARWLTKDANVPVDGLDVSGTTALAHCISTKPAFEPELAQILYDAGANINHRNRYGDVPANEICMVWDPKNLPRAVLALRWFLSHGGNIDILENDGQTCARMLLSSVNQKYQDRTLQRVVQEEDFRRRQRSDVCCAFCGREDKPVMICSRCKKAKYCPPSRNCQRSDWKNHKPSCKA
;
A
#
# COMPACT_ATOMS: atom_id res chain seq x y z
N MET A 1 -2.95 26.35 -20.47
CA MET A 1 -3.46 25.55 -19.32
C MET A 1 -4.98 25.27 -19.37
N ASN A 2 -5.67 25.26 -20.54
CA ASN A 2 -7.14 25.26 -20.56
C ASN A 2 -7.84 24.46 -21.70
N ARG A 3 -7.20 23.44 -22.27
CA ARG A 3 -7.87 22.56 -23.28
C ARG A 3 -7.99 21.08 -22.86
N ILE A 4 -7.27 20.68 -21.80
CA ILE A 4 -7.17 19.28 -21.32
C ILE A 4 -8.29 18.92 -20.31
N THR A 5 -9.10 19.88 -19.85
CA THR A 5 -10.10 19.67 -18.79
C THR A 5 -11.46 19.18 -19.28
N ARG A 6 -11.94 19.66 -20.45
CA ARG A 6 -13.30 19.34 -20.94
C ARG A 6 -13.44 17.92 -21.48
N GLU A 7 -12.44 17.44 -22.25
CA GLU A 7 -12.41 16.06 -22.75
C GLU A 7 -12.24 15.04 -21.61
N LYS A 8 -11.36 15.31 -20.65
CA LYS A 8 -11.21 14.46 -19.45
C LYS A 8 -12.48 14.42 -18.62
N ALA A 9 -13.15 15.56 -18.44
CA ALA A 9 -14.44 15.63 -17.74
C ALA A 9 -15.56 14.87 -18.49
N GLN A 10 -15.63 14.98 -19.82
CA GLN A 10 -16.59 14.23 -20.64
C GLN A 10 -16.33 12.72 -20.61
N ARG A 11 -15.07 12.30 -20.75
CA ARG A 11 -14.67 10.89 -20.64
C ARG A 11 -14.99 10.33 -19.24
N ARG A 12 -14.77 11.11 -18.18
CA ARG A 12 -15.14 10.76 -16.79
C ARG A 12 -16.64 10.63 -16.63
N ALA A 13 -17.42 11.59 -17.14
CA ALA A 13 -18.88 11.54 -17.10
C ALA A 13 -19.43 10.30 -17.84
N GLU A 14 -18.81 9.92 -18.96
CA GLU A 14 -19.17 8.73 -19.72
C GLU A 14 -18.84 7.44 -18.97
N ILE A 15 -17.63 7.33 -18.36
CA ILE A 15 -17.25 6.19 -17.50
C ILE A 15 -18.20 6.06 -16.32
N LEU A 16 -18.53 7.16 -15.64
CA LEU A 16 -19.47 7.17 -14.52
C LEU A 16 -20.90 6.83 -14.95
N ARG A 17 -21.31 7.18 -16.18
CA ARG A 17 -22.61 6.79 -16.73
C ARG A 17 -22.66 5.29 -17.01
N VAL A 18 -21.60 4.73 -17.60
CA VAL A 18 -21.50 3.28 -17.86
C VAL A 18 -21.45 2.51 -16.55
N ALA A 19 -20.61 2.93 -15.58
CA ALA A 19 -20.53 2.29 -14.27
C ALA A 19 -21.89 2.27 -13.54
N ARG A 20 -22.64 3.38 -13.58
CA ARG A 20 -24.01 3.45 -13.05
C ARG A 20 -25.00 2.55 -13.79
N GLY A 21 -24.83 2.35 -15.09
CA GLY A 21 -25.68 1.47 -15.90
C GLY A 21 -25.47 -0.03 -15.61
N VAL A 22 -24.34 -0.41 -15.01
CA VAL A 22 -24.01 -1.81 -14.67
C VAL A 22 -24.38 -2.15 -13.21
N ASP A 23 -24.61 -1.15 -12.36
CA ASP A 23 -24.97 -1.37 -10.96
C ASP A 23 -26.44 -1.82 -10.83
N LYS A 24 -26.63 -3.08 -10.44
CA LYS A 24 -27.95 -3.70 -10.24
C LYS A 24 -28.55 -3.42 -8.85
N GLY A 25 -27.91 -2.57 -8.03
CA GLY A 25 -28.35 -2.29 -6.65
C GLY A 25 -28.14 -3.46 -5.68
N ILE A 26 -27.30 -4.43 -6.05
CA ILE A 26 -26.98 -5.59 -5.20
C ILE A 26 -25.83 -5.21 -4.25
N GLY A 27 -25.98 -5.54 -2.96
CA GLY A 27 -25.01 -5.19 -1.91
C GLY A 27 -25.12 -3.73 -1.45
N ARG A 28 -24.21 -3.30 -0.58
CA ARG A 28 -24.20 -1.97 0.02
C ARG A 28 -23.93 -0.86 -1.00
N PRO A 29 -24.64 0.28 -0.94
CA PRO A 29 -24.37 1.43 -1.78
C PRO A 29 -22.97 2.02 -1.50
N ILE A 30 -22.45 2.82 -2.42
CA ILE A 30 -21.08 3.35 -2.33
C ILE A 30 -20.90 4.24 -1.09
N GLU A 31 -21.93 4.99 -0.69
CA GLU A 31 -21.91 5.87 0.48
C GLU A 31 -21.72 5.09 1.79
N GLU A 32 -22.26 3.87 1.86
CA GLU A 32 -22.06 2.98 2.99
C GLU A 32 -20.67 2.32 2.96
N LEU A 33 -20.20 1.93 1.76
CA LEU A 33 -18.84 1.40 1.58
C LEU A 33 -17.75 2.41 1.92
N ILE A 34 -17.98 3.71 1.71
CA ILE A 34 -17.02 4.76 2.11
C ILE A 34 -17.02 4.95 3.63
N LYS A 35 -18.18 4.80 4.29
CA LYS A 35 -18.32 4.98 5.75
C LYS A 35 -17.85 3.77 6.55
N SER A 36 -17.83 2.58 5.96
CA SER A 36 -17.31 1.37 6.62
C SER A 36 -15.81 1.48 6.95
N PRO A 37 -15.32 0.69 7.93
CA PRO A 37 -13.90 0.60 8.23
C PRO A 37 -13.06 0.29 6.98
N CYS A 38 -11.93 0.97 6.84
CA CYS A 38 -11.07 0.86 5.65
C CYS A 38 -10.29 -0.47 5.59
N ASP A 39 -10.32 -1.27 6.66
CA ASP A 39 -9.80 -2.63 6.73
C ASP A 39 -10.89 -3.70 6.50
N GLU A 40 -12.16 -3.31 6.33
CA GLU A 40 -13.26 -4.24 6.11
C GLU A 40 -13.17 -4.87 4.71
N PRO A 41 -13.02 -6.20 4.60
CA PRO A 41 -12.95 -6.89 3.31
C PRO A 41 -14.25 -6.77 2.51
N VAL A 42 -14.13 -6.45 1.22
CA VAL A 42 -15.23 -6.43 0.24
C VAL A 42 -14.97 -7.45 -0.87
N LYS A 43 -16.04 -7.90 -1.53
CA LYS A 43 -16.02 -8.94 -2.57
C LYS A 43 -17.01 -8.67 -3.69
N GLY A 44 -16.82 -9.31 -4.84
CA GLY A 44 -17.78 -9.28 -5.95
C GLY A 44 -18.23 -7.88 -6.35
N VAL A 45 -19.55 -7.65 -6.35
CA VAL A 45 -20.14 -6.37 -6.81
C VAL A 45 -19.77 -5.18 -5.93
N GLU A 46 -19.62 -5.35 -4.60
CA GLU A 46 -19.19 -4.28 -3.70
C GLU A 46 -17.73 -3.90 -3.95
N ALA A 47 -16.87 -4.89 -4.17
CA ALA A 47 -15.47 -4.67 -4.54
C ALA A 47 -15.38 -3.87 -5.84
N GLN A 48 -16.12 -4.25 -6.87
CA GLN A 48 -16.13 -3.53 -8.15
C GLN A 48 -16.67 -2.10 -7.99
N ARG A 49 -17.74 -1.90 -7.20
CA ARG A 49 -18.32 -0.58 -6.92
C ARG A 49 -17.30 0.33 -6.26
N LEU A 50 -16.60 -0.16 -5.24
CA LEU A 50 -15.57 0.59 -4.53
C LEU A 50 -14.35 0.88 -5.42
N ARG A 51 -13.90 -0.07 -6.26
CA ARG A 51 -12.82 0.17 -7.24
C ARG A 51 -13.18 1.29 -8.20
N ASN A 52 -14.42 1.29 -8.70
CA ASN A 52 -14.90 2.34 -9.61
C ASN A 52 -14.88 3.71 -8.94
N TYR A 53 -15.29 3.80 -7.67
CA TYR A 53 -15.23 5.04 -6.90
C TYR A 53 -13.79 5.52 -6.66
N ALA A 54 -12.92 4.63 -6.16
CA ALA A 54 -11.54 4.97 -5.85
C ALA A 54 -10.73 5.39 -7.09
N THR A 55 -11.11 4.90 -8.28
CA THR A 55 -10.50 5.29 -9.56
C THR A 55 -11.16 6.50 -10.22
N SER A 56 -12.38 6.88 -9.81
CA SER A 56 -13.10 8.03 -10.34
C SER A 56 -12.91 9.30 -9.54
N GLU A 57 -12.62 9.19 -8.24
CA GLU A 57 -12.40 10.32 -7.34
C GLU A 57 -10.91 10.67 -7.21
N PHE A 58 -10.63 11.90 -6.80
CA PHE A 58 -9.28 12.40 -6.56
C PHE A 58 -9.29 13.44 -5.46
N LEU A 59 -8.13 13.60 -4.81
CA LEU A 59 -7.84 14.72 -3.92
C LEU A 59 -7.62 15.99 -4.75
N ASP A 60 -8.40 17.03 -4.50
CA ASP A 60 -8.17 18.37 -5.03
C ASP A 60 -7.40 19.21 -4.00
N PRO A 61 -6.10 19.52 -4.21
CA PRO A 61 -5.30 20.26 -3.25
C PRO A 61 -5.85 21.66 -2.88
N GLN A 62 -6.69 22.26 -3.74
CA GLN A 62 -7.27 23.57 -3.48
C GLN A 62 -8.45 23.51 -2.51
N CYS A 63 -9.23 22.42 -2.58
CA CYS A 63 -10.48 22.27 -1.85
C CYS A 63 -10.34 21.37 -0.61
N ASP A 64 -9.50 20.34 -0.71
CA ASP A 64 -9.49 19.24 0.25
C ASP A 64 -8.41 19.37 1.32
N LEU A 65 -7.38 20.20 1.11
CA LEU A 65 -6.29 20.36 2.06
C LEU A 65 -6.58 21.46 3.09
N ASP A 66 -6.36 21.13 4.36
CA ASP A 66 -6.26 22.10 5.44
C ASP A 66 -4.86 22.75 5.49
N ALA A 67 -4.61 23.59 6.51
CA ALA A 67 -3.33 24.28 6.65
C ALA A 67 -2.16 23.28 6.79
N TYR A 68 -2.33 22.26 7.62
CA TYR A 68 -1.32 21.24 7.85
C TYR A 68 -1.06 20.39 6.59
N GLY A 69 -2.10 19.97 5.88
CA GLY A 69 -2.00 19.27 4.60
C GLY A 69 -1.24 20.08 3.54
N ARG A 70 -1.43 21.41 3.51
CA ARG A 70 -0.63 22.29 2.65
C ARG A 70 0.85 22.30 3.04
N SER A 71 1.19 22.35 4.33
CA SER A 71 2.59 22.32 4.78
C SER A 71 3.29 21.02 4.41
N LEU A 72 2.58 19.88 4.47
CA LEU A 72 3.08 18.60 3.96
C LEU A 72 3.40 18.67 2.46
N VAL A 73 2.48 19.20 1.65
CA VAL A 73 2.69 19.35 0.20
C VAL A 73 3.82 20.32 -0.13
N MET A 74 4.00 21.37 0.67
CA MET A 74 5.08 22.35 0.50
C MET A 74 6.44 21.86 1.02
N GLY A 75 6.51 20.67 1.62
CA GLY A 75 7.77 20.14 2.16
C GLY A 75 8.30 20.95 3.35
N ASP A 76 7.43 21.68 4.05
CA ASP A 76 7.79 22.54 5.17
C ASP A 76 7.92 21.75 6.48
N LEU A 77 9.12 21.22 6.71
CA LEU A 77 9.41 20.41 7.88
C LEU A 77 9.31 21.20 9.20
N GLU A 78 9.66 22.49 9.21
CA GLU A 78 9.65 23.27 10.45
C GLU A 78 8.22 23.53 10.91
N HIS A 79 7.32 23.89 9.99
CA HIS A 79 5.91 24.05 10.34
C HIS A 79 5.26 22.73 10.78
N VAL A 80 5.65 21.59 10.18
CA VAL A 80 5.17 20.27 10.62
C VAL A 80 5.61 19.96 12.05
N LYS A 81 6.84 20.32 12.43
CA LYS A 81 7.32 20.16 13.81
C LYS A 81 6.58 21.07 14.78
N GLU A 82 6.33 22.32 14.39
CA GLU A 82 5.59 23.30 15.19
C GLU A 82 4.17 22.80 15.50
N ASP A 83 3.40 22.40 14.48
CA ASP A 83 2.04 21.84 14.65
C ASP A 83 2.04 20.61 15.56
N PHE A 84 3.02 19.71 15.42
CA PHE A 84 3.14 18.57 16.32
C PHE A 84 3.42 18.99 17.76
N GLN A 85 4.31 19.96 17.99
CA GLN A 85 4.58 20.46 19.34
C GLN A 85 3.33 21.10 19.95
N GLU A 86 2.54 21.85 19.19
CA GLU A 86 1.26 22.39 19.65
C GLU A 86 0.29 21.28 20.08
N ARG A 87 0.18 20.20 19.29
CA ARG A 87 -0.60 19.01 19.68
C ARG A 87 -0.09 18.37 20.95
N VAL A 88 1.24 18.23 21.08
CA VAL A 88 1.86 17.70 22.30
C VAL A 88 1.46 18.56 23.50
N GLN A 89 1.59 19.88 23.42
CA GLN A 89 1.21 20.78 24.52
C GLN A 89 -0.29 20.69 24.84
N LYS A 90 -1.15 20.56 23.83
CA LYS A 90 -2.60 20.38 24.02
C LYS A 90 -2.95 19.09 24.78
N HIS A 91 -2.18 18.03 24.57
CA HIS A 91 -2.35 16.75 25.28
C HIS A 91 -1.61 16.68 26.62
N LYS A 92 -0.78 17.69 26.98
CA LYS A 92 -0.12 17.70 28.29
C LYS A 92 -1.15 17.92 29.38
N THR A 93 -1.19 16.97 30.32
CA THR A 93 -1.95 17.09 31.57
C THR A 93 -0.99 17.05 32.75
N CYS A 94 -1.36 17.72 33.85
CA CYS A 94 -0.52 17.80 35.03
C CYS A 94 -0.24 16.40 35.60
N GLY A 95 1.04 16.05 35.75
CA GLY A 95 1.48 14.77 36.32
C GLY A 95 1.61 13.60 35.33
N GLN A 96 1.31 13.77 34.03
CA GLN A 96 1.54 12.73 33.02
C GLN A 96 2.94 12.83 32.38
N PRO A 97 3.59 11.69 32.05
CA PRO A 97 4.83 11.68 31.28
C PRO A 97 4.64 12.30 29.89
N GLU A 98 5.61 13.09 29.43
CA GLU A 98 5.57 13.75 28.12
C GLU A 98 5.39 12.77 26.95
N ASP A 99 5.92 11.56 27.07
CA ASP A 99 5.78 10.50 26.06
C ASP A 99 4.32 10.14 25.77
N GLN A 100 3.42 10.24 26.75
CA GLN A 100 2.00 9.98 26.54
C GLN A 100 1.35 11.08 25.69
N ALA A 101 1.71 12.33 25.93
CA ALA A 101 1.25 13.47 25.14
C ALA A 101 1.80 13.41 23.70
N ARG A 102 3.07 13.00 23.53
CA ARG A 102 3.67 12.72 22.21
C ARG A 102 2.95 11.61 21.47
N ALA A 103 2.64 10.49 22.14
CA ALA A 103 1.89 9.40 21.54
C ALA A 103 0.45 9.81 21.16
N ALA A 104 -0.18 10.70 21.94
CA ALA A 104 -1.49 11.26 21.58
C ALA A 104 -1.41 12.19 20.36
N ALA A 105 -0.42 13.08 20.30
CA ALA A 105 -0.17 13.91 19.13
C ALA A 105 0.12 13.08 17.87
N ALA A 106 0.86 11.97 18.00
CA ALA A 106 1.11 11.06 16.89
C ALA A 106 -0.18 10.39 16.39
N ARG A 107 -1.09 10.02 17.30
CA ARG A 107 -2.41 9.50 16.95
C ARG A 107 -3.30 10.53 16.26
N ASP A 108 -3.22 11.80 16.67
CA ASP A 108 -3.95 12.87 15.99
C ASP A 108 -3.50 13.01 14.54
N LEU A 109 -2.18 13.01 14.28
CA LEU A 109 -1.63 13.05 12.94
C LEU A 109 -1.99 11.80 12.12
N TYR A 110 -1.94 10.62 12.74
CA TYR A 110 -2.34 9.35 12.12
C TYR A 110 -3.81 9.35 11.69
N ALA A 111 -4.69 9.96 12.48
CA ALA A 111 -6.12 10.05 12.20
C ALA A 111 -6.46 11.04 11.06
N MET A 112 -5.51 11.86 10.62
CA MET A 112 -5.75 12.82 9.55
C MET A 112 -5.91 12.12 8.20
N HIS A 113 -6.92 12.55 7.46
CA HIS A 113 -7.22 12.08 6.12
C HIS A 113 -7.80 13.21 5.27
N TRP A 114 -7.45 13.25 3.99
CA TRP A 114 -7.90 14.30 3.07
C TRP A 114 -8.69 13.76 1.88
N GLY A 115 -9.65 14.56 1.43
CA GLY A 115 -10.42 14.31 0.21
C GLY A 115 -11.37 13.10 0.27
N PRO A 116 -12.06 12.84 -0.86
CA PRO A 116 -13.10 11.82 -0.96
C PRO A 116 -12.59 10.38 -0.76
N THR A 117 -11.32 10.13 -1.09
CA THR A 117 -10.70 8.80 -0.96
C THR A 117 -10.01 8.57 0.38
N LYS A 118 -10.17 9.48 1.36
CA LYS A 118 -9.54 9.41 2.69
C LYS A 118 -8.03 9.22 2.62
N VAL A 119 -7.34 10.04 1.83
CA VAL A 119 -5.88 9.98 1.66
C VAL A 119 -5.19 10.13 3.02
N PRO A 120 -4.46 9.14 3.55
CA PRO A 120 -3.70 9.25 4.79
C PRO A 120 -2.41 10.07 4.62
N ILE A 121 -1.77 10.44 5.74
CA ILE A 121 -0.62 11.35 5.77
C ILE A 121 0.55 10.95 4.86
N TYR A 122 0.90 9.66 4.82
CA TYR A 122 2.00 9.18 3.99
C TYR A 122 1.63 9.04 2.51
N ASP A 123 0.34 8.82 2.19
CA ASP A 123 -0.15 8.88 0.80
C ASP A 123 -0.08 10.33 0.29
N LEU A 124 -0.42 11.31 1.15
CA LEU A 124 -0.30 12.71 0.79
C LEU A 124 1.15 13.10 0.51
N LEU A 125 2.12 12.59 1.30
CA LEU A 125 3.54 12.79 1.02
C LEU A 125 3.96 12.14 -0.30
N LEU A 126 3.50 10.93 -0.61
CA LEU A 126 3.74 10.30 -1.90
C LEU A 126 3.19 11.19 -3.04
N LEU A 127 1.94 11.64 -2.95
CA LEU A 127 1.35 12.54 -3.94
C LEU A 127 2.14 13.85 -4.06
N ALA A 128 2.61 14.41 -2.95
CA ALA A 128 3.40 15.63 -2.91
C ALA A 128 4.72 15.49 -3.70
N THR A 129 5.40 14.33 -3.62
CA THR A 129 6.62 14.09 -4.42
C THR A 129 6.35 14.12 -5.93
N GLN A 130 5.12 13.85 -6.35
CA GLN A 130 4.70 13.90 -7.75
C GLN A 130 4.24 15.29 -8.17
N LEU A 131 3.53 16.00 -7.29
CA LEU A 131 2.99 17.35 -7.54
C LEU A 131 4.08 18.42 -7.53
N ALA A 132 5.06 18.31 -6.63
CA ALA A 132 6.17 19.24 -6.50
C ALA A 132 7.52 18.49 -6.39
N PRO A 133 8.03 17.89 -7.49
CA PRO A 133 9.25 17.09 -7.46
C PRO A 133 10.49 17.84 -6.99
N ASN A 134 10.52 19.17 -7.18
CA ASN A 134 11.59 20.05 -6.68
C ASN A 134 11.65 20.12 -5.15
N LEU A 135 10.58 19.75 -4.45
CA LEU A 135 10.48 19.73 -2.98
C LEU A 135 10.64 18.32 -2.40
N ARG A 136 10.92 17.31 -3.24
CA ARG A 136 11.03 15.89 -2.84
C ARG A 136 11.92 15.68 -1.61
N PHE A 137 13.05 16.40 -1.51
CA PHE A 137 13.92 16.29 -0.34
C PHE A 137 13.20 16.67 0.97
N GLY A 138 12.40 17.72 0.95
CA GLY A 138 11.57 18.15 2.08
C GLY A 138 10.49 17.13 2.43
N HIS A 139 9.79 16.58 1.43
CA HIS A 139 8.78 15.52 1.66
C HIS A 139 9.38 14.28 2.34
N LEU A 140 10.56 13.86 1.91
CA LEU A 140 11.26 12.72 2.50
C LEU A 140 11.83 13.04 3.88
N ALA A 141 12.24 14.28 4.13
CA ALA A 141 12.64 14.74 5.45
C ALA A 141 11.46 14.70 6.44
N ILE A 142 10.27 15.14 6.00
CA ILE A 142 9.02 15.01 6.75
C ILE A 142 8.71 13.55 7.02
N ALA A 143 8.73 12.67 6.01
CA ALA A 143 8.45 11.25 6.21
C ALA A 143 9.39 10.60 7.24
N ARG A 144 10.69 10.92 7.19
CA ARG A 144 11.68 10.43 8.17
C ARG A 144 11.38 10.95 9.58
N TRP A 145 11.05 12.23 9.70
CA TRP A 145 10.75 12.82 11.00
C TRP A 145 9.44 12.28 11.59
N LEU A 146 8.39 12.15 10.79
CA LEU A 146 7.10 11.57 11.22
C LEU A 146 7.27 10.13 11.71
N THR A 147 8.06 9.33 11.01
CA THR A 147 8.28 7.92 11.37
C THR A 147 9.22 7.76 12.56
N LYS A 148 10.32 8.52 12.65
CA LYS A 148 11.37 8.29 13.65
C LYS A 148 11.23 9.13 14.91
N ASP A 149 10.85 10.39 14.76
CA ASP A 149 10.82 11.37 15.86
C ASP A 149 9.41 11.51 16.44
N ALA A 150 8.40 11.66 15.57
CA ALA A 150 7.01 11.77 16.00
C ALA A 150 6.34 10.41 16.24
N ASN A 151 6.93 9.32 15.75
CA ASN A 151 6.42 7.94 15.88
C ASN A 151 4.97 7.77 15.35
N VAL A 152 4.66 8.42 14.23
CA VAL A 152 3.35 8.32 13.56
C VAL A 152 3.27 6.97 12.82
N PRO A 153 2.29 6.10 13.14
CA PRO A 153 2.14 4.79 12.51
C PRO A 153 1.99 4.87 10.98
N VAL A 154 2.58 3.89 10.28
CA VAL A 154 2.68 3.86 8.81
C VAL A 154 1.63 2.97 8.13
N ASP A 155 0.69 2.43 8.90
CA ASP A 155 -0.36 1.51 8.46
C ASP A 155 -1.69 2.19 8.16
N GLY A 156 -1.68 3.52 8.00
CA GLY A 156 -2.84 4.30 7.58
C GLY A 156 -3.38 3.81 6.23
N LEU A 157 -4.71 3.80 6.10
CA LEU A 157 -5.43 3.21 4.97
C LEU A 157 -6.28 4.25 4.25
N ASP A 158 -6.20 4.27 2.92
CA ASP A 158 -7.18 4.97 2.10
C ASP A 158 -8.54 4.23 2.05
N VAL A 159 -9.52 4.79 1.33
CA VAL A 159 -10.86 4.20 1.21
C VAL A 159 -10.87 2.78 0.60
N SER A 160 -9.84 2.43 -0.19
CA SER A 160 -9.65 1.10 -0.77
C SER A 160 -8.97 0.13 0.19
N GLY A 161 -8.52 0.60 1.35
CA GLY A 161 -7.71 -0.15 2.31
C GLY A 161 -6.25 -0.29 1.90
N THR A 162 -5.77 0.53 0.99
CA THR A 162 -4.38 0.48 0.52
C THR A 162 -3.51 1.38 1.40
N THR A 163 -2.28 0.94 1.68
CA THR A 163 -1.30 1.69 2.48
C THR A 163 -0.39 2.51 1.58
N ALA A 164 0.25 3.53 2.16
CA ALA A 164 1.28 4.32 1.49
C ALA A 164 2.43 3.49 0.94
N LEU A 165 2.88 2.47 1.69
CA LEU A 165 3.92 1.56 1.22
C LEU A 165 3.49 0.85 -0.07
N ALA A 166 2.24 0.36 -0.13
CA ALA A 166 1.71 -0.27 -1.32
C ALA A 166 1.69 0.70 -2.51
N HIS A 167 1.15 1.91 -2.31
CA HIS A 167 1.09 2.93 -3.36
C HIS A 167 2.47 3.35 -3.88
N CYS A 168 3.48 3.46 -3.01
CA CYS A 168 4.85 3.82 -3.39
C CYS A 168 5.47 2.86 -4.41
N ILE A 169 5.03 1.60 -4.41
CA ILE A 169 5.62 0.54 -5.24
C ILE A 169 4.69 0.03 -6.34
N SER A 170 3.37 0.20 -6.22
CA SER A 170 2.42 -0.40 -7.16
C SER A 170 1.79 0.56 -8.17
N THR A 171 1.77 1.87 -7.91
CA THR A 171 1.02 2.83 -8.74
C THR A 171 1.81 3.30 -9.95
N LYS A 172 1.43 2.91 -11.17
CA LYS A 172 2.07 3.44 -12.40
C LYS A 172 1.49 4.83 -12.71
N PRO A 173 2.30 5.86 -13.04
CA PRO A 173 3.72 5.79 -13.43
C PRO A 173 4.72 5.97 -12.28
N ALA A 174 4.27 6.12 -11.04
CA ALA A 174 5.15 6.31 -9.89
C ALA A 174 5.89 5.03 -9.48
N PHE A 175 7.06 5.24 -8.92
CA PHE A 175 7.79 4.25 -8.14
C PHE A 175 8.72 5.07 -7.27
N GLU A 176 8.40 5.17 -5.98
CA GLU A 176 9.10 6.03 -5.03
C GLU A 176 9.81 5.16 -3.98
N PRO A 177 10.93 4.49 -4.35
CA PRO A 177 11.58 3.49 -3.51
C PRO A 177 12.17 4.06 -2.23
N GLU A 178 12.54 5.35 -2.20
CA GLU A 178 13.11 5.96 -1.01
C GLU A 178 12.04 6.17 0.07
N LEU A 179 10.84 6.64 -0.32
CA LEU A 179 9.70 6.71 0.59
C LEU A 179 9.25 5.30 1.01
N ALA A 180 9.18 4.36 0.06
CA ALA A 180 8.88 2.96 0.36
C ALA A 180 9.84 2.38 1.42
N GLN A 181 11.14 2.67 1.30
CA GLN A 181 12.14 2.23 2.28
C GLN A 181 11.90 2.86 3.66
N ILE A 182 11.64 4.17 3.74
CA ILE A 182 11.34 4.85 5.00
C ILE A 182 10.15 4.18 5.71
N LEU A 183 9.08 3.91 4.97
CA LEU A 183 7.88 3.27 5.53
C LEU A 183 8.13 1.81 5.93
N TYR A 184 8.87 1.06 5.11
CA TYR A 184 9.22 -0.34 5.40
C TYR A 184 10.10 -0.45 6.65
N ASP A 185 11.11 0.43 6.79
CA ASP A 185 11.99 0.48 7.95
C ASP A 185 11.22 0.86 9.23
N ALA A 186 10.16 1.67 9.09
CA ALA A 186 9.22 2.00 10.16
C ALA A 186 8.21 0.87 10.47
N GLY A 187 8.31 -0.28 9.80
CA GLY A 187 7.52 -1.48 10.10
C GLY A 187 6.27 -1.68 9.23
N ALA A 188 6.11 -0.93 8.14
CA ALA A 188 4.99 -1.13 7.22
C ALA A 188 4.97 -2.56 6.65
N ASN A 189 3.78 -3.16 6.61
CA ASN A 189 3.60 -4.52 6.14
C ASN A 189 3.60 -4.59 4.60
N ILE A 190 4.69 -5.11 4.01
CA ILE A 190 4.82 -5.30 2.56
C ILE A 190 3.71 -6.19 1.95
N ASN A 191 3.14 -7.10 2.74
CA ASN A 191 2.07 -8.01 2.32
C ASN A 191 0.71 -7.58 2.87
N HIS A 192 0.51 -6.29 3.16
CA HIS A 192 -0.79 -5.76 3.51
C HIS A 192 -1.79 -6.05 2.39
N ARG A 193 -2.99 -6.49 2.77
CA ARG A 193 -4.08 -6.80 1.84
C ARG A 193 -5.08 -5.67 1.93
N ASN A 194 -5.34 -5.01 0.81
CA ASN A 194 -6.37 -3.97 0.77
C ASN A 194 -7.78 -4.59 0.90
N ARG A 195 -8.84 -3.77 0.82
CA ARG A 195 -10.20 -4.26 1.00
C ARG A 195 -10.62 -5.29 -0.04
N TYR A 196 -9.94 -5.38 -1.17
CA TYR A 196 -10.18 -6.40 -2.19
C TYR A 196 -9.38 -7.69 -1.95
N GLY A 197 -8.46 -7.69 -0.98
CA GLY A 197 -7.55 -8.79 -0.72
C GLY A 197 -6.27 -8.75 -1.54
N ASP A 198 -6.10 -7.71 -2.37
CA ASP A 198 -4.93 -7.51 -3.22
C ASP A 198 -3.73 -7.08 -2.39
N VAL A 199 -2.55 -7.61 -2.73
CA VAL A 199 -1.25 -7.13 -2.24
C VAL A 199 -0.59 -6.24 -3.31
N PRO A 200 0.46 -5.45 -2.99
CA PRO A 200 1.06 -4.53 -3.96
C PRO A 200 1.44 -5.17 -5.30
N ALA A 201 1.87 -6.44 -5.29
CA ALA A 201 2.22 -7.17 -6.51
C ALA A 201 1.05 -7.43 -7.45
N ASN A 202 -0.20 -7.48 -6.97
CA ASN A 202 -1.37 -7.67 -7.83
C ASN A 202 -1.45 -6.53 -8.85
N GLU A 203 -1.38 -5.29 -8.38
CA GLU A 203 -1.38 -4.08 -9.23
C GLU A 203 -0.15 -4.00 -10.14
N ILE A 204 1.05 -4.29 -9.61
CA ILE A 204 2.30 -4.31 -10.41
C ILE A 204 2.15 -5.25 -11.62
N CYS A 205 1.55 -6.43 -11.41
CA CYS A 205 1.41 -7.49 -12.40
C CYS A 205 0.17 -7.38 -13.29
N MET A 206 -0.88 -6.65 -12.87
CA MET A 206 -2.14 -6.55 -13.61
C MET A 206 -2.05 -5.58 -14.80
N VAL A 207 -1.37 -4.44 -14.61
CA VAL A 207 -1.32 -3.38 -15.62
C VAL A 207 -0.10 -3.56 -16.51
N TRP A 208 -0.26 -3.93 -17.78
CA TRP A 208 0.85 -3.91 -18.74
C TRP A 208 0.89 -2.58 -19.51
N ASP A 209 2.02 -1.89 -19.42
CA ASP A 209 2.33 -0.70 -20.20
C ASP A 209 3.82 -0.73 -20.56
N PRO A 210 4.19 -0.81 -21.84
CA PRO A 210 5.58 -0.93 -22.25
C PRO A 210 6.41 0.28 -21.82
N LYS A 211 5.80 1.47 -21.69
CA LYS A 211 6.49 2.68 -21.24
C LYS A 211 6.89 2.62 -19.77
N ASN A 212 6.09 1.93 -18.95
CA ASN A 212 6.29 1.80 -17.51
C ASN A 212 6.83 0.42 -17.10
N LEU A 213 7.07 -0.49 -18.04
CA LEU A 213 7.59 -1.82 -17.78
C LEU A 213 8.94 -1.81 -17.02
N PRO A 214 9.92 -0.95 -17.34
CA PRO A 214 11.16 -0.88 -16.56
C PRO A 214 10.91 -0.54 -15.09
N ARG A 215 9.97 0.38 -14.80
CA ARG A 215 9.58 0.72 -13.42
C ARG A 215 8.87 -0.45 -12.74
N ALA A 216 7.97 -1.14 -13.46
CA ALA A 216 7.29 -2.32 -12.93
C ALA A 216 8.29 -3.43 -12.57
N VAL A 217 9.36 -3.61 -13.33
CA VAL A 217 10.47 -4.53 -13.01
C VAL A 217 11.16 -4.12 -11.72
N LEU A 218 11.51 -2.84 -11.57
CA LEU A 218 12.16 -2.33 -10.35
C LEU A 218 11.26 -2.50 -9.12
N ALA A 219 9.98 -2.15 -9.25
CA ALA A 219 8.98 -2.32 -8.22
C ALA A 219 8.81 -3.79 -7.81
N LEU A 220 8.72 -4.70 -8.78
CA LEU A 220 8.57 -6.13 -8.48
C LEU A 220 9.82 -6.71 -7.81
N ARG A 221 11.02 -6.32 -8.26
CA ARG A 221 12.28 -6.70 -7.62
C ARG A 221 12.36 -6.19 -6.18
N TRP A 222 12.00 -4.92 -5.97
CA TRP A 222 11.97 -4.32 -4.64
C TRP A 222 10.96 -5.03 -3.74
N PHE A 223 9.73 -5.27 -4.21
CA PHE A 223 8.71 -6.01 -3.46
C PHE A 223 9.21 -7.39 -3.02
N LEU A 224 9.78 -8.18 -3.95
CA LEU A 224 10.26 -9.52 -3.67
C LEU A 224 11.45 -9.53 -2.70
N SER A 225 12.41 -8.60 -2.85
CA SER A 225 13.56 -8.51 -1.95
C SER A 225 13.19 -8.09 -0.52
N HIS A 226 12.06 -7.39 -0.34
CA HIS A 226 11.56 -6.93 0.96
C HIS A 226 10.58 -7.90 1.63
N GLY A 227 10.46 -9.12 1.11
CA GLY A 227 9.61 -10.14 1.71
C GLY A 227 8.21 -10.24 1.11
N GLY A 228 7.99 -9.58 -0.02
CA GLY A 228 6.74 -9.63 -0.76
C GLY A 228 6.43 -11.05 -1.25
N ASN A 229 5.16 -11.42 -1.14
CA ASN A 229 4.64 -12.71 -1.57
C ASN A 229 3.60 -12.51 -2.68
N ILE A 230 3.87 -13.10 -3.85
CA ILE A 230 3.05 -12.98 -5.06
C ILE A 230 1.96 -14.07 -5.16
N ASP A 231 1.93 -15.00 -4.22
CA ASP A 231 1.04 -16.15 -4.17
C ASP A 231 -0.14 -15.93 -3.19
N ILE A 232 -0.30 -14.70 -2.68
CA ILE A 232 -1.43 -14.31 -1.83
C ILE A 232 -2.66 -14.12 -2.72
N LEU A 233 -3.70 -14.91 -2.44
CA LEU A 233 -4.99 -14.81 -3.13
C LEU A 233 -5.78 -13.59 -2.66
N GLU A 234 -6.46 -12.94 -3.60
CA GLU A 234 -7.46 -11.91 -3.31
C GLU A 234 -8.70 -12.50 -2.62
N ASN A 235 -9.64 -11.66 -2.21
CA ASN A 235 -10.73 -12.06 -1.32
C ASN A 235 -11.71 -13.08 -1.91
N ASP A 236 -11.92 -13.07 -3.23
CA ASP A 236 -12.71 -14.07 -3.96
C ASP A 236 -11.94 -15.37 -4.21
N GLY A 237 -10.64 -15.41 -3.91
CA GLY A 237 -9.79 -16.60 -4.05
C GLY A 237 -9.49 -16.99 -5.49
N GLN A 238 -9.76 -16.11 -6.45
CA GLN A 238 -9.67 -16.39 -7.88
C GLN A 238 -8.32 -16.01 -8.48
N THR A 239 -7.68 -14.96 -7.96
CA THR A 239 -6.43 -14.45 -8.53
C THR A 239 -5.37 -14.13 -7.46
N CYS A 240 -4.11 -14.19 -7.89
CA CYS A 240 -2.96 -13.62 -7.20
C CYS A 240 -2.01 -13.02 -8.25
N ALA A 241 -1.00 -12.27 -7.82
CA ALA A 241 -0.02 -11.66 -8.72
C ALA A 241 0.63 -12.69 -9.68
N ARG A 242 0.98 -13.89 -9.22
CA ARG A 242 1.52 -14.95 -10.09
C ARG A 242 0.55 -15.38 -11.20
N MET A 243 -0.74 -15.51 -10.89
CA MET A 243 -1.76 -15.87 -11.89
C MET A 243 -1.97 -14.73 -12.90
N LEU A 244 -2.00 -13.47 -12.43
CA LEU A 244 -2.14 -12.29 -13.28
C LEU A 244 -1.01 -12.18 -14.31
N LEU A 245 0.23 -12.50 -13.93
CA LEU A 245 1.36 -12.55 -14.86
C LEU A 245 1.13 -13.53 -16.02
N SER A 246 0.49 -14.66 -15.76
CA SER A 246 0.20 -15.65 -16.82
C SER A 246 -0.76 -15.06 -17.86
N SER A 247 -1.80 -14.34 -17.41
CA SER A 247 -2.73 -13.64 -18.30
C SER A 247 -2.07 -12.51 -19.08
N VAL A 248 -1.21 -11.72 -18.44
CA VAL A 248 -0.45 -10.64 -19.11
C VAL A 248 0.50 -11.21 -20.17
N ASN A 249 1.25 -12.26 -19.84
CA ASN A 249 2.14 -12.91 -20.81
C ASN A 249 1.37 -13.46 -22.01
N GLN A 250 0.21 -14.09 -21.78
CA GLN A 250 -0.63 -14.61 -22.86
C GLN A 250 -1.15 -13.48 -23.77
N LYS A 251 -1.60 -12.37 -23.18
CA LYS A 251 -2.21 -11.25 -23.91
C LYS A 251 -1.18 -10.41 -24.67
N TYR A 252 -0.03 -10.10 -24.04
CA TYR A 252 0.95 -9.15 -24.56
C TYR A 252 2.23 -9.82 -25.09
N GLN A 253 2.36 -11.15 -24.95
CA GLN A 253 3.54 -11.93 -25.37
C GLN A 253 4.87 -11.44 -24.76
N ASP A 254 4.80 -10.79 -23.60
CA ASP A 254 5.95 -10.23 -22.90
C ASP A 254 6.12 -10.90 -21.54
N ARG A 255 7.21 -11.67 -21.40
CA ARG A 255 7.54 -12.44 -20.18
C ARG A 255 8.48 -11.71 -19.22
N THR A 256 8.67 -10.41 -19.37
CA THR A 256 9.68 -9.66 -18.61
C THR A 256 9.45 -9.73 -17.10
N LEU A 257 8.23 -9.48 -16.61
CA LEU A 257 7.91 -9.60 -15.19
C LEU A 257 7.94 -11.07 -14.71
N GLN A 258 7.55 -12.03 -15.57
CA GLN A 258 7.66 -13.45 -15.25
C GLN A 258 9.10 -13.89 -15.01
N ARG A 259 10.06 -13.37 -15.79
CA ARG A 259 11.49 -13.65 -15.59
C ARG A 259 11.97 -13.19 -14.22
N VAL A 260 11.55 -12.01 -13.75
CA VAL A 260 11.86 -11.52 -12.40
C VAL A 260 11.39 -12.50 -11.33
N VAL A 261 10.17 -13.02 -11.46
CA VAL A 261 9.62 -14.02 -10.53
C VAL A 261 10.40 -15.33 -10.59
N GLN A 262 10.76 -15.80 -11.78
CA GLN A 262 11.52 -17.04 -11.95
C GLN A 262 12.92 -16.95 -11.33
N GLU A 263 13.58 -15.81 -11.46
CA GLU A 263 14.87 -15.53 -10.81
C GLU A 263 14.74 -15.59 -9.29
N GLU A 264 13.70 -14.99 -8.73
CA GLU A 264 13.45 -15.03 -7.28
C GLU A 264 13.06 -16.44 -6.80
N ASP A 265 12.23 -17.17 -7.55
CA ASP A 265 11.90 -18.57 -7.24
C ASP A 265 13.15 -19.45 -7.23
N PHE A 266 14.04 -19.24 -8.21
CA PHE A 266 15.32 -19.95 -8.28
C PHE A 266 16.19 -19.64 -7.06
N ARG A 267 16.31 -18.36 -6.68
CA ARG A 267 17.03 -17.93 -5.48
C ARG A 267 16.47 -18.59 -4.22
N ARG A 268 15.15 -18.55 -4.02
CA ARG A 268 14.47 -19.15 -2.86
C ARG A 268 14.69 -20.66 -2.78
N ARG A 269 14.72 -21.36 -3.91
CA ARG A 269 15.03 -22.81 -3.96
C ARG A 269 16.46 -23.08 -3.53
N GLN A 270 17.43 -22.35 -4.08
CA GLN A 270 18.84 -22.51 -3.73
C GLN A 270 19.13 -22.19 -2.26
N ARG A 271 18.40 -21.23 -1.69
CA ARG A 271 18.61 -20.74 -0.31
C ARG A 271 17.54 -21.25 0.66
N SER A 272 16.86 -22.34 0.32
CA SER A 272 15.75 -22.91 1.11
C SER A 272 16.14 -23.33 2.54
N ASP A 273 17.43 -23.40 2.85
CA ASP A 273 17.94 -23.64 4.20
C ASP A 273 17.99 -22.41 5.10
N VAL A 274 18.08 -21.22 4.51
CA VAL A 274 18.27 -19.96 5.26
C VAL A 274 17.17 -18.94 5.02
N CYS A 275 16.31 -19.11 4.02
CA CYS A 275 15.21 -18.19 3.73
C CYS A 275 13.85 -18.70 4.21
N CYS A 276 12.97 -17.77 4.59
CA CYS A 276 11.59 -18.07 4.96
C CYS A 276 10.77 -18.54 3.75
N ALA A 277 10.00 -19.62 3.89
CA ALA A 277 9.15 -20.18 2.84
C ALA A 277 8.03 -19.23 2.36
N PHE A 278 7.54 -18.36 3.24
CA PHE A 278 6.49 -17.39 2.92
C PHE A 278 7.03 -16.09 2.29
N CYS A 279 7.81 -15.31 3.05
CA CYS A 279 8.30 -14.02 2.58
C CYS A 279 9.61 -14.12 1.77
N GLY A 280 10.36 -15.21 1.85
CA GLY A 280 11.65 -15.34 1.17
C GLY A 280 12.81 -14.55 1.79
N ARG A 281 12.58 -13.85 2.91
CA ARG A 281 13.65 -13.12 3.61
C ARG A 281 14.59 -14.05 4.36
N GLU A 282 15.81 -13.56 4.55
CA GLU A 282 16.95 -14.22 5.19
C GLU A 282 17.66 -13.28 6.18
N ASP A 283 17.01 -12.17 6.53
CA ASP A 283 17.51 -11.15 7.46
C ASP A 283 17.61 -11.67 8.91
N LYS A 284 16.91 -12.77 9.21
CA LYS A 284 16.84 -13.38 10.54
C LYS A 284 16.91 -14.90 10.45
N PRO A 285 17.45 -15.59 11.47
CA PRO A 285 17.46 -17.05 11.53
C PRO A 285 16.05 -17.62 11.42
N VAL A 286 15.86 -18.53 10.47
CA VAL A 286 14.55 -19.15 10.22
C VAL A 286 14.26 -20.27 11.21
N MET A 287 12.99 -20.38 11.59
CA MET A 287 12.46 -21.41 12.46
C MET A 287 11.80 -22.51 11.64
N ILE A 288 12.12 -23.76 11.94
CA ILE A 288 11.55 -24.92 11.26
C ILE A 288 10.15 -25.22 11.82
N CYS A 289 9.20 -25.58 10.94
CA CYS A 289 7.89 -26.05 11.34
C CYS A 289 8.02 -27.26 12.28
N SER A 290 7.43 -27.17 13.47
CA SER A 290 7.51 -28.21 14.49
C SER A 290 6.92 -29.55 14.07
N ARG A 291 5.96 -29.56 13.15
CA ARG A 291 5.24 -30.76 12.69
C ARG A 291 5.97 -31.46 11.55
N CYS A 292 6.15 -30.80 10.40
CA CYS A 292 6.72 -31.46 9.22
C CYS A 292 8.25 -31.42 9.13
N LYS A 293 8.90 -30.61 9.96
CA LYS A 293 10.37 -30.38 9.96
C LYS A 293 10.96 -29.91 8.62
N LYS A 294 10.13 -29.55 7.63
CA LYS A 294 10.54 -29.18 6.27
C LYS A 294 10.42 -27.67 6.02
N ALA A 295 9.23 -27.11 6.24
CA ALA A 295 8.99 -25.68 6.01
C ALA A 295 9.72 -24.82 7.05
N LYS A 296 10.32 -23.71 6.62
CA LYS A 296 11.06 -22.77 7.46
C LYS A 296 10.39 -21.39 7.40
N TYR A 297 10.26 -20.70 8.52
CA TYR A 297 9.56 -19.41 8.61
C TYR A 297 10.35 -18.38 9.42
N CYS A 298 10.02 -17.10 9.26
CA CYS A 298 10.55 -16.05 10.12
C CYS A 298 10.29 -16.36 11.61
N PRO A 299 11.21 -15.91 12.49
CA PRO A 299 11.05 -16.02 13.94
C PRO A 299 9.86 -15.18 14.44
N PRO A 300 9.50 -15.28 15.74
CA PRO A 300 8.38 -14.53 16.30
C PRO A 300 8.40 -13.02 15.97
N SER A 301 7.24 -12.39 15.74
CA SER A 301 5.91 -12.99 15.72
C SER A 301 5.70 -13.89 14.48
N ARG A 302 5.11 -15.09 14.66
CA ARG A 302 4.98 -16.14 13.61
C ARG A 302 3.99 -15.79 12.48
N ASN A 303 3.98 -14.54 12.04
CA ASN A 303 3.07 -13.98 11.04
C ASN A 303 3.20 -14.73 9.72
N CYS A 304 4.43 -14.96 9.25
CA CYS A 304 4.70 -15.70 8.01
C CYS A 304 4.09 -17.11 8.02
N GLN A 305 4.26 -17.86 9.13
CA GLN A 305 3.68 -19.19 9.25
C GLN A 305 2.14 -19.16 9.29
N ARG A 306 1.56 -18.19 10.02
CA ARG A 306 0.10 -18.02 10.11
C ARG A 306 -0.50 -17.69 8.75
N SER A 307 0.11 -16.76 8.01
CA SER A 307 -0.33 -16.36 6.68
C SER A 307 -0.21 -17.49 5.66
N ASP A 308 0.85 -18.30 5.73
CA ASP A 308 1.07 -19.43 4.84
C ASP A 308 0.21 -20.67 5.19
N TRP A 309 -0.43 -20.70 6.36
CA TRP A 309 -1.01 -21.93 6.90
C TRP A 309 -2.05 -22.57 5.99
N LYS A 310 -2.86 -21.77 5.28
CA LYS A 310 -3.84 -22.31 4.32
C LYS A 310 -3.17 -23.13 3.21
N ASN A 311 -2.00 -22.72 2.74
CA ASN A 311 -1.25 -23.36 1.66
C ASN A 311 -0.36 -24.50 2.17
N HIS A 312 0.24 -24.34 3.34
CA HIS A 312 1.13 -25.35 3.93
C HIS A 312 0.37 -26.50 4.61
N LYS A 313 -0.79 -26.25 5.24
CA LYS A 313 -1.55 -27.26 5.99
C LYS A 313 -1.78 -28.58 5.22
N PRO A 314 -2.12 -28.58 3.91
CA PRO A 314 -2.29 -29.82 3.13
C PRO A 314 -1.01 -30.66 2.97
N SER A 315 0.16 -30.03 2.92
CA SER A 315 1.46 -30.69 2.73
C SER A 315 2.21 -30.95 4.06
N CYS A 316 1.73 -30.39 5.17
CA CYS A 316 2.33 -30.50 6.50
C CYS A 316 2.10 -31.90 7.12
N LYS A 317 2.91 -32.88 6.71
CA LYS A 317 2.93 -34.26 7.25
C LYS A 317 4.18 -34.48 8.11
N ALA A 318 4.03 -35.24 9.20
CA ALA A 318 5.12 -35.60 10.11
C ALA A 318 6.16 -36.48 9.42
#